data_AF-A0A2V4D3E0-F1
#
_entry.id   AF-A0A2V4D3E0-F1
#
_cell.length_a   1.000
_cell.length_b   1.000
_cell.length_c   1.000
_cell.angle_alpha   90.00
_cell.angle_beta   90.00
_cell.angle_gamma   90.00
#
_symmetry.space_group_name_H-M   'P 1'
#
loop_
_entity.id
_entity.type
_entity.pdbx_description
1 polymer ?
#
loop_
_entity_poly.entity_id
_entity_poly.type
_entity_poly.pdbx_seq_one_letter_code
_entity_poly.pdbx_strand_id
1 'polypeptide(L)'
;MKAQMLEQDCELRIETSNWVGPQEYSVPLIDEVSKDDTPWFSNLLKSKFTPTVCGLLCEDDKCSEPYHFLSVNEFEMWLSELENLIGIPLGRKLAHSAAESEEYRLKNSSEEMPNPFFKKLLKRFEWINENWEIRGLGKLELMKVESDATKLMIHNRAHSALSAGWAAATQEFLTKSRFRFHWTDDGNAECLVTLELDQRHIPKAMKVDPRWRDNANSDPIAEGMHP
;
A
#
# COMPACT_ATOMS: atom_id res chain seq x y z
N MET A 1 -60.78 20.04 -28.65
CA MET A 1 -59.92 21.19 -29.06
C MET A 1 -58.58 21.02 -28.36
N LYS A 2 -57.48 21.16 -29.10
CA LYS A 2 -56.13 20.68 -28.80
C LYS A 2 -55.49 21.32 -27.57
N ALA A 3 -54.61 20.53 -26.93
CA ALA A 3 -53.57 20.98 -26.02
C ALA A 3 -52.61 21.98 -26.69
N GLN A 4 -52.07 22.91 -25.90
CA GLN A 4 -50.86 23.63 -26.24
C GLN A 4 -50.09 23.99 -24.96
N MET A 5 -48.86 23.48 -24.90
CA MET A 5 -47.78 23.91 -24.01
C MET A 5 -47.42 25.38 -24.23
N LEU A 6 -46.98 26.05 -23.18
CA LEU A 6 -45.95 27.08 -23.23
C LEU A 6 -45.19 27.14 -21.90
N GLU A 7 -43.88 26.96 -22.02
CA GLU A 7 -42.78 27.34 -21.10
C GLU A 7 -42.93 28.82 -20.66
N GLN A 8 -42.36 29.38 -19.60
CA GLN A 8 -41.07 29.16 -18.93
C GLN A 8 -41.06 30.03 -17.63
N ASP A 9 -39.93 30.01 -16.92
CA ASP A 9 -39.47 30.94 -15.88
C ASP A 9 -39.67 30.55 -14.41
N CYS A 10 -38.70 29.78 -13.92
CA CYS A 10 -38.37 29.69 -12.50
C CYS A 10 -36.87 29.97 -12.35
N GLU A 11 -36.47 31.24 -12.36
CA GLU A 11 -35.33 31.67 -11.56
C GLU A 11 -35.78 31.74 -10.11
N LEU A 12 -35.01 31.18 -9.17
CA LEU A 12 -34.53 31.88 -7.97
C LEU A 12 -33.68 30.95 -7.08
N ARG A 13 -32.42 31.38 -6.92
CA ARG A 13 -31.55 31.28 -5.73
C ARG A 13 -31.28 29.89 -5.15
N ILE A 14 -30.11 29.35 -5.50
CA ILE A 14 -29.38 28.41 -4.63
C ILE A 14 -28.66 29.26 -3.59
N GLU A 15 -29.18 29.25 -2.36
CA GLU A 15 -28.47 29.78 -1.18
C GLU A 15 -27.27 28.87 -0.87
N THR A 16 -26.07 29.42 -1.02
CA THR A 16 -24.83 28.86 -0.49
C THR A 16 -24.74 29.15 1.01
N SER A 17 -25.08 28.20 1.87
CA SER A 17 -24.42 28.11 3.19
C SER A 17 -24.69 26.76 3.84
N ASN A 18 -23.64 25.96 4.00
CA ASN A 18 -23.44 25.10 5.16
C ASN A 18 -21.95 24.78 5.23
N TRP A 19 -21.18 25.78 5.68
CA TRP A 19 -19.80 25.57 6.10
C TRP A 19 -19.88 24.79 7.42
N VAL A 20 -19.73 23.47 7.35
CA VAL A 20 -19.53 22.63 8.52
C VAL A 20 -18.05 22.71 8.84
N GLY A 21 -17.68 23.12 10.05
CA GLY A 21 -16.29 23.16 10.51
C GLY A 21 -15.58 21.80 10.36
N PRO A 22 -14.27 21.71 10.60
CA PRO A 22 -13.53 20.46 10.44
C PRO A 22 -14.18 19.36 11.31
N GLN A 23 -14.88 18.44 10.66
CA GLN A 23 -15.38 17.24 11.30
C GLN A 23 -14.16 16.34 11.57
N GLU A 24 -13.92 16.05 12.85
CA GLU A 24 -13.00 14.98 13.24
C GLU A 24 -13.61 13.66 12.80
N TYR A 25 -13.14 13.11 11.68
CA TYR A 25 -13.46 11.74 11.29
C TYR A 25 -12.60 10.79 12.13
N SER A 26 -13.22 9.92 12.93
CA SER A 26 -12.51 8.85 13.62
C SER A 26 -12.24 7.70 12.64
N VAL A 27 -10.97 7.29 12.52
CA VAL A 27 -10.59 6.10 11.74
C VAL A 27 -11.34 4.88 12.29
N PRO A 28 -12.03 4.08 11.45
CA PRO A 28 -12.63 2.82 11.90
C PRO A 28 -11.51 1.86 12.30
N LEU A 29 -11.53 1.44 13.57
CA LEU A 29 -10.68 0.37 14.07
C LEU A 29 -11.19 -0.94 13.48
N ILE A 30 -10.32 -1.65 12.76
CA ILE A 30 -10.67 -2.92 12.09
C ILE A 30 -10.81 -4.02 13.12
N ASP A 31 -11.88 -4.79 12.94
CA ASP A 31 -12.42 -5.82 13.81
C ASP A 31 -11.39 -6.89 14.21
N GLU A 32 -10.80 -6.74 15.38
CA GLU A 32 -10.73 -7.80 16.39
C GLU A 32 -10.87 -7.12 17.76
N VAL A 33 -11.79 -7.60 18.60
CA VAL A 33 -11.87 -7.23 20.02
C VAL A 33 -10.67 -7.88 20.75
N SER A 34 -9.45 -7.55 20.33
CA SER A 34 -8.29 -7.68 21.18
C SER A 34 -8.38 -6.55 22.19
N LYS A 35 -8.19 -6.88 23.47
CA LYS A 35 -8.31 -5.97 24.61
C LYS A 35 -7.22 -4.90 24.68
N ASP A 36 -6.57 -4.61 23.56
CA ASP A 36 -5.49 -3.65 23.46
C ASP A 36 -5.90 -2.53 22.50
N ASP A 37 -7.00 -1.84 22.85
CA ASP A 37 -7.21 -0.43 22.48
C ASP A 37 -6.03 0.35 23.04
N THR A 38 -4.85 0.23 22.43
CA THR A 38 -3.64 0.80 23.01
C THR A 38 -3.68 2.26 22.61
N PRO A 39 -3.99 3.20 23.53
CA PRO A 39 -4.32 4.56 23.12
C PRO A 39 -3.14 5.24 22.44
N TRP A 40 -1.91 4.78 22.71
CA TRP A 40 -0.71 5.22 22.02
C TRP A 40 -0.73 4.90 20.52
N PHE A 41 -1.17 3.70 20.11
CA PHE A 41 -1.16 3.29 18.70
C PHE A 41 -2.23 4.05 17.92
N SER A 42 -3.43 4.20 18.50
CA SER A 42 -4.49 5.05 17.93
C SER A 42 -4.05 6.51 17.79
N ASN A 43 -3.33 7.05 18.78
CA ASN A 43 -2.77 8.40 18.70
C ASN A 43 -1.66 8.50 17.64
N LEU A 44 -0.82 7.46 17.52
CA LEU A 44 0.22 7.38 16.50
C LEU A 44 -0.37 7.36 15.09
N LEU A 45 -1.40 6.55 14.85
CA LEU A 45 -2.13 6.52 13.57
C LEU A 45 -2.73 7.89 13.25
N LYS A 46 -3.41 8.53 14.21
CA LYS A 46 -3.98 9.89 14.03
C LYS A 46 -2.92 10.96 13.76
N SER A 47 -1.69 10.77 14.23
CA SER A 47 -0.58 11.71 13.98
C SER A 47 0.04 11.55 12.58
N LYS A 48 -0.24 10.44 11.89
CA LYS A 48 0.37 10.08 10.60
C LYS A 48 -0.63 10.07 9.46
N PHE A 49 -1.89 9.77 9.74
CA PHE A 49 -2.92 9.60 8.74
C PHE A 49 -4.08 10.55 8.95
N THR A 50 -4.42 11.29 7.91
CA THR A 50 -5.60 12.15 7.85
C THR A 50 -6.72 11.42 7.09
N PRO A 51 -7.91 11.25 7.69
CA PRO A 51 -9.06 10.69 7.01
C PRO A 51 -9.62 11.64 5.95
N THR A 52 -10.05 11.05 4.84
CA THR A 52 -10.69 11.74 3.72
C THR A 52 -12.21 11.55 3.78
N VAL A 53 -12.94 12.45 3.12
CA VAL A 53 -14.41 12.38 3.02
C VAL A 53 -14.92 11.13 2.28
N CYS A 54 -14.05 10.44 1.52
CA CYS A 54 -14.40 9.20 0.81
C CYS A 54 -14.05 7.93 1.59
N GLY A 55 -13.69 8.03 2.87
CA GLY A 55 -13.38 6.87 3.72
C GLY A 55 -11.99 6.27 3.50
N LEU A 56 -11.13 6.95 2.72
CA LEU A 56 -9.70 6.63 2.59
C LEU A 56 -8.90 7.42 3.61
N LEU A 57 -7.67 7.00 3.85
CA LEU A 57 -6.71 7.75 4.67
C LEU A 57 -5.62 8.30 3.78
N CYS A 58 -5.08 9.47 4.07
CA CYS A 58 -3.86 9.96 3.44
C CYS A 58 -2.77 10.04 4.49
N GLU A 59 -1.57 9.57 4.18
CA GLU A 59 -0.41 9.86 5.01
C GLU A 59 -0.09 11.35 4.89
N ASP A 60 0.22 12.01 6.01
CA ASP A 60 0.62 13.42 6.08
C ASP A 60 2.07 13.61 5.58
N ASP A 61 2.36 13.04 4.41
CA ASP A 61 3.62 13.12 3.69
C ASP A 61 3.37 13.81 2.32
N LYS A 62 4.41 14.29 1.64
CA LYS A 62 4.35 14.79 0.26
C LYS A 62 3.80 13.74 -0.71
N CYS A 63 3.90 12.47 -0.35
CA CYS A 63 3.29 11.34 -1.04
C CYS A 63 1.83 11.16 -0.56
N SER A 64 0.94 12.07 -0.98
CA SER A 64 -0.50 12.02 -0.66
C SER A 64 -1.22 10.90 -1.44
N GLU A 65 -0.71 9.68 -1.35
CA GLU A 65 -1.41 8.50 -1.87
C GLU A 65 -2.44 8.03 -0.83
N PRO A 66 -3.65 7.65 -1.27
CA PRO A 66 -4.64 7.11 -0.37
C PRO A 66 -4.23 5.72 0.11
N TYR A 67 -4.37 5.51 1.41
CA TYR A 67 -4.25 4.25 2.12
C TYR A 67 -5.63 3.69 2.43
N HIS A 68 -5.71 2.37 2.39
CA HIS A 68 -6.82 1.62 2.93
C HIS A 68 -6.27 0.66 3.98
N PHE A 69 -6.94 0.59 5.12
CA PHE A 69 -6.65 -0.41 6.14
C PHE A 69 -7.60 -1.58 5.89
N LEU A 70 -7.04 -2.78 5.93
CA LEU A 70 -7.71 -4.04 5.69
C LEU A 70 -7.10 -5.07 6.64
N SER A 71 -7.90 -6.01 7.13
CA SER A 71 -7.34 -7.16 7.84
C SER A 71 -6.56 -8.04 6.87
N VAL A 72 -5.51 -8.71 7.36
CA VAL A 72 -4.72 -9.66 6.56
C VAL A 72 -5.62 -10.76 6.00
N ASN A 73 -6.54 -11.28 6.81
CA ASN A 73 -7.46 -12.33 6.40
C ASN A 73 -8.39 -11.89 5.26
N GLU A 74 -8.95 -10.68 5.30
CA GLU A 74 -9.78 -10.15 4.19
C GLU A 74 -8.98 -10.03 2.89
N PHE A 75 -7.73 -9.56 2.98
CA PHE A 75 -6.85 -9.46 1.82
C PHE A 75 -6.56 -10.84 1.22
N GLU A 76 -6.23 -11.83 2.04
CA GLU A 76 -5.91 -13.18 1.59
C GLU A 76 -7.12 -13.88 0.96
N MET A 77 -8.31 -13.73 1.56
CA MET A 77 -9.56 -14.23 0.98
C MET A 77 -9.83 -13.59 -0.38
N TRP A 78 -9.75 -12.26 -0.46
CA TRP A 78 -9.94 -11.53 -1.72
C TRP A 78 -8.95 -11.97 -2.80
N LEU A 79 -7.67 -12.06 -2.44
CA LEU A 79 -6.61 -12.46 -3.38
C LEU A 79 -6.82 -13.89 -3.86
N SER A 80 -7.20 -14.82 -2.96
CA SER A 80 -7.47 -16.21 -3.33
C SER A 80 -8.63 -16.33 -4.31
N GLU A 81 -9.73 -15.61 -4.08
CA GLU A 81 -10.86 -15.59 -5.02
C GLU A 81 -10.46 -14.99 -6.37
N LEU A 82 -9.66 -13.92 -6.37
CA LEU A 82 -9.14 -13.34 -7.61
C LEU A 82 -8.28 -14.33 -8.38
N GLU A 83 -7.33 -15.00 -7.72
CA GLU A 83 -6.47 -16.02 -8.31
C GLU A 83 -7.27 -17.21 -8.88
N ASN A 84 -8.33 -17.63 -8.16
CA ASN A 84 -9.25 -18.66 -8.62
C ASN A 84 -10.00 -18.24 -9.90
N LEU A 85 -10.50 -17.01 -9.96
CA LEU A 85 -11.24 -16.48 -11.11
C LEU A 85 -10.36 -16.38 -12.36
N ILE A 86 -9.11 -15.95 -12.22
CA ILE A 86 -8.18 -15.77 -13.34
C ILE A 86 -7.38 -17.05 -13.69
N GLY A 87 -7.40 -18.06 -12.81
CA GLY A 87 -6.72 -19.35 -12.99
C GLY A 87 -5.19 -19.28 -12.96
N ILE A 88 -4.60 -18.22 -12.40
CA ILE A 88 -3.15 -18.06 -12.29
C ILE A 88 -2.73 -17.49 -10.93
N PRO A 89 -1.60 -17.94 -10.34
CA PRO A 89 -1.06 -17.33 -9.14
C PRO A 89 -0.47 -15.95 -9.44
N LEU A 90 -0.76 -14.98 -8.58
CA LEU A 90 -0.33 -13.60 -8.67
C LEU A 90 0.87 -13.27 -7.78
N GLY A 91 1.29 -14.17 -6.89
CA GLY A 91 2.36 -13.91 -5.91
C GLY A 91 3.60 -13.20 -6.46
N ARG A 92 4.16 -13.62 -7.62
CA ARG A 92 5.31 -12.93 -8.22
C ARG A 92 4.97 -11.52 -8.73
N LYS A 93 3.80 -11.33 -9.34
CA LYS A 93 3.33 -10.01 -9.80
C LYS A 93 3.14 -9.10 -8.59
N LEU A 94 2.49 -9.61 -7.55
CA LEU A 94 2.24 -8.90 -6.30
C LEU A 94 3.54 -8.46 -5.63
N ALA A 95 4.55 -9.34 -5.56
CA ALA A 95 5.85 -9.01 -4.98
C ALA A 95 6.59 -7.90 -5.74
N HIS A 96 6.58 -7.94 -7.08
CA HIS A 96 7.20 -6.88 -7.88
C HIS A 96 6.41 -5.56 -7.80
N SER A 97 5.08 -5.60 -7.81
CA SER A 97 4.25 -4.41 -7.59
C SER A 97 4.47 -3.79 -6.21
N ALA A 98 4.62 -4.61 -5.17
CA ALA A 98 4.97 -4.16 -3.82
C ALA A 98 6.35 -3.51 -3.76
N ALA A 99 7.35 -4.09 -4.44
CA ALA A 99 8.68 -3.50 -4.53
C ALA A 99 8.65 -2.12 -5.23
N GLU A 100 7.93 -2.01 -6.35
CA GLU A 100 7.81 -0.75 -7.08
C GLU A 100 7.08 0.32 -6.26
N SER A 101 5.98 -0.04 -5.60
CA SER A 101 5.21 0.86 -4.73
C SER A 101 6.07 1.38 -3.57
N GLU A 102 6.81 0.50 -2.91
CA GLU A 102 7.66 0.88 -1.77
C GLU A 102 8.90 1.68 -2.20
N GLU A 103 9.51 1.35 -3.35
CA GLU A 103 10.58 2.16 -3.92
C GLU A 103 10.11 3.60 -4.22
N TYR A 104 8.91 3.74 -4.81
CA TYR A 104 8.32 5.05 -5.07
C TYR A 104 8.08 5.81 -3.77
N ARG A 105 7.48 5.16 -2.77
CA ARG A 105 7.19 5.79 -1.47
C ARG A 105 8.47 6.24 -0.76
N LEU A 106 9.47 5.37 -0.59
CA LEU A 106 10.74 5.69 0.08
C LEU A 106 11.51 6.84 -0.60
N LYS A 107 11.39 6.98 -1.92
CA LYS A 107 12.01 8.09 -2.67
C LYS A 107 11.29 9.41 -2.53
N ASN A 108 9.98 9.38 -2.34
CA ASN A 108 9.13 10.56 -2.27
C ASN A 108 8.74 10.91 -0.83
N SER A 109 9.22 10.16 0.15
CA SER A 109 8.97 10.47 1.55
C SER A 109 9.64 11.76 1.96
N SER A 110 8.94 12.57 2.76
CA SER A 110 9.46 13.76 3.41
C SER A 110 10.27 13.44 4.66
N GLU A 111 10.18 12.21 5.17
CA GLU A 111 10.99 11.76 6.30
C GLU A 111 12.44 11.58 5.88
N GLU A 112 13.34 12.33 6.51
CA GLU A 112 14.77 12.20 6.24
C GLU A 112 15.35 10.97 6.94
N MET A 113 15.84 10.02 6.14
CA MET A 113 16.55 8.85 6.65
C MET A 113 17.75 9.30 7.51
N PRO A 114 17.92 8.76 8.73
CA PRO A 114 19.02 9.15 9.59
C PRO A 114 20.38 8.81 8.97
N ASN A 115 21.34 9.72 9.15
CA ASN A 115 22.74 9.54 8.75
C ASN A 115 23.69 9.60 9.97
N PRO A 116 23.59 8.64 10.90
CA PRO A 116 24.36 8.69 12.14
C PRO A 116 25.82 8.25 11.91
N PHE A 117 26.73 8.82 12.71
CA PHE A 117 28.16 8.50 12.66
C PHE A 117 28.50 7.09 13.17
N PHE A 118 27.74 6.57 14.13
CA PHE A 118 27.90 5.22 14.69
C PHE A 118 26.65 4.37 14.45
N LYS A 119 26.84 3.06 14.27
CA LYS A 119 25.78 2.06 14.05
C LYS A 119 24.83 2.45 12.90
N LYS A 120 25.39 2.94 11.79
CA LYS A 120 24.66 3.48 10.63
C LYS A 120 23.60 2.55 10.07
N LEU A 121 23.94 1.27 9.87
CA LEU A 121 23.00 0.30 9.32
C LEU A 121 21.88 0.00 10.31
N LEU A 122 22.22 -0.31 11.57
CA LEU A 122 21.24 -0.62 12.62
C LEU A 122 20.21 0.49 12.79
N LYS A 123 20.66 1.75 12.94
CA LYS A 123 19.77 2.91 13.10
C LYS A 123 18.89 3.18 11.89
N ARG A 124 19.33 2.80 10.69
CA ARG A 124 18.50 2.90 9.47
C ARG A 124 17.46 1.79 9.42
N PHE A 125 17.78 0.58 9.86
CA PHE A 125 16.81 -0.50 10.02
C PHE A 125 15.79 -0.18 11.13
N GLU A 126 16.21 0.43 12.24
CA GLU A 126 15.30 0.94 13.28
C GLU A 126 14.33 1.97 12.68
N TRP A 127 14.83 2.96 11.94
CA TRP A 127 13.99 3.95 11.25
C TRP A 127 13.00 3.32 10.25
N ILE A 128 13.43 2.31 9.48
CA ILE A 128 12.52 1.56 8.61
C ILE A 128 11.44 0.84 9.42
N ASN A 129 11.82 0.17 10.51
CA ASN A 129 10.91 -0.62 11.32
C ASN A 129 9.87 0.24 12.04
N GLU A 130 10.21 1.46 12.47
CA GLU A 130 9.24 2.44 12.98
C GLU A 130 8.14 2.74 11.95
N ASN A 131 8.51 2.89 10.67
CA ASN A 131 7.54 3.10 9.59
C ASN A 131 6.72 1.83 9.29
N TRP A 132 7.36 0.65 9.29
CA TRP A 132 6.68 -0.62 9.03
C TRP A 132 5.69 -0.99 10.12
N GLU A 133 6.02 -0.70 11.38
CA GLU A 133 5.15 -0.94 12.53
C GLU A 133 3.83 -0.16 12.41
N ILE A 134 3.91 1.13 12.09
CA ILE A 134 2.73 2.00 11.89
C ILE A 134 1.84 1.49 10.74
N ARG A 135 2.44 0.91 9.70
CA ARG A 135 1.76 0.40 8.51
C ARG A 135 1.37 -1.09 8.62
N GLY A 136 1.67 -1.74 9.75
CA GLY A 136 1.37 -3.17 9.96
C GLY A 136 2.10 -4.12 9.00
N LEU A 137 3.31 -3.77 8.54
CA LEU A 137 4.05 -4.57 7.55
C LEU A 137 4.90 -5.69 8.18
N GLY A 138 4.99 -5.72 9.51
CA GLY A 138 5.87 -6.60 10.27
C GLY A 138 7.17 -5.94 10.67
N LYS A 139 8.16 -6.74 11.03
CA LYS A 139 9.49 -6.28 11.47
C LYS A 139 10.59 -6.87 10.60
N LEU A 140 11.39 -6.01 10.00
CA LEU A 140 12.52 -6.35 9.16
C LEU A 140 13.80 -6.54 9.99
N GLU A 141 14.46 -7.68 9.81
CA GLU A 141 15.74 -8.03 10.41
C GLU A 141 16.77 -8.40 9.34
N LEU A 142 17.99 -7.85 9.46
CA LEU A 142 19.13 -8.26 8.65
C LEU A 142 19.79 -9.49 9.28
N MET A 143 19.65 -10.65 8.64
CA MET A 143 20.16 -11.91 9.19
C MET A 143 21.64 -12.11 8.90
N LYS A 144 22.01 -12.08 7.62
CA LYS A 144 23.37 -12.34 7.18
C LYS A 144 23.65 -11.66 5.86
N VAL A 145 24.83 -11.07 5.76
CA VAL A 145 25.42 -10.63 4.49
C VAL A 145 26.49 -11.64 4.13
N GLU A 146 26.24 -12.45 3.11
CA GLU A 146 27.20 -13.37 2.51
C GLU A 146 27.88 -12.67 1.32
N SER A 147 28.93 -13.28 0.76
CA SER A 147 29.68 -12.68 -0.36
C SER A 147 28.85 -12.52 -1.64
N ASP A 148 27.81 -13.34 -1.79
CA ASP A 148 26.96 -13.48 -2.98
C ASP A 148 25.50 -13.12 -2.73
N ALA A 149 25.01 -13.26 -1.50
CA ALA A 149 23.62 -12.99 -1.15
C ALA A 149 23.47 -12.25 0.20
N THR A 150 22.45 -11.40 0.30
CA THR A 150 21.97 -10.82 1.55
C THR A 150 20.66 -11.50 1.96
N LYS A 151 20.55 -11.92 3.22
CA LYS A 151 19.33 -12.54 3.77
C LYS A 151 18.65 -11.60 4.76
N LEU A 152 17.37 -11.37 4.54
CA LEU A 152 16.49 -10.58 5.39
C LEU A 152 15.39 -11.48 5.94
N MET A 153 15.04 -11.30 7.20
CA MET A 153 13.87 -11.93 7.81
C MET A 153 12.80 -10.87 8.04
N ILE A 154 11.55 -11.20 7.75
CA ILE A 154 10.40 -10.38 8.14
C ILE A 154 9.59 -11.19 9.14
N HIS A 155 9.52 -10.71 10.38
CA HIS A 155 8.67 -11.28 11.43
C HIS A 155 7.29 -10.62 11.42
N ASN A 156 6.26 -11.36 11.86
CA ASN A 156 4.87 -10.89 11.89
C ASN A 156 4.43 -10.29 10.54
N ARG A 157 4.85 -10.93 9.44
CA ARG A 157 4.60 -10.45 8.08
C ARG A 157 3.10 -10.41 7.79
N ALA A 158 2.64 -9.43 7.01
CA ALA A 158 1.27 -9.38 6.53
C ALA A 158 1.00 -10.49 5.49
N HIS A 159 1.72 -10.46 4.37
CA HIS A 159 1.61 -11.48 3.30
C HIS A 159 2.98 -11.68 2.67
N SER A 160 3.41 -12.93 2.47
CA SER A 160 4.80 -13.24 2.12
C SER A 160 5.29 -12.60 0.82
N ALA A 161 4.46 -12.59 -0.22
CA ALA A 161 4.82 -11.94 -1.48
C ALA A 161 4.96 -10.41 -1.34
N LEU A 162 4.05 -9.77 -0.61
CA LEU A 162 4.11 -8.32 -0.37
C LEU A 162 5.36 -7.97 0.44
N SER A 163 5.59 -8.70 1.53
CA SER A 163 6.76 -8.53 2.40
C SER A 163 8.08 -8.74 1.66
N ALA A 164 8.16 -9.70 0.74
CA ALA A 164 9.34 -9.89 -0.10
C ALA A 164 9.64 -8.67 -0.97
N GLY A 165 8.60 -8.11 -1.60
CA GLY A 165 8.72 -6.88 -2.40
C GLY A 165 9.17 -5.69 -1.58
N TRP A 166 8.53 -5.43 -0.44
CA TRP A 166 8.86 -4.33 0.45
C TRP A 166 10.28 -4.44 1.02
N ALA A 167 10.70 -5.64 1.43
CA ALA A 167 12.05 -5.88 1.93
C ALA A 167 13.13 -5.66 0.86
N ALA A 168 12.88 -6.13 -0.36
CA ALA A 168 13.78 -5.88 -1.49
C ALA A 168 13.91 -4.37 -1.76
N ALA A 169 12.81 -3.64 -1.90
CA ALA A 169 12.82 -2.21 -2.14
C ALA A 169 13.53 -1.42 -1.03
N THR A 170 13.32 -1.83 0.23
CA THR A 170 14.00 -1.25 1.39
C THR A 170 15.51 -1.47 1.31
N GLN A 171 15.97 -2.69 1.03
CA GLN A 171 17.40 -2.95 0.92
C GLN A 171 18.04 -2.21 -0.25
N GLU A 172 17.36 -2.14 -1.39
CA GLU A 172 17.80 -1.34 -2.53
C GLU A 172 17.91 0.16 -2.17
N PHE A 173 16.94 0.67 -1.42
CA PHE A 173 16.96 2.04 -0.93
C PHE A 173 18.13 2.31 0.03
N LEU A 174 18.43 1.38 0.94
CA LEU A 174 19.50 1.52 1.93
C LEU A 174 20.90 1.41 1.32
N THR A 175 21.07 0.54 0.33
CA THR A 175 22.37 0.20 -0.29
C THR A 175 22.63 0.93 -1.61
N LYS A 176 21.59 1.53 -2.21
CA LYS A 176 21.63 2.14 -3.55
C LYS A 176 22.07 1.17 -4.66
N SER A 177 21.81 -0.12 -4.46
CA SER A 177 22.10 -1.21 -5.41
C SER A 177 20.81 -1.94 -5.77
N ARG A 178 20.75 -2.60 -6.93
CA ARG A 178 19.60 -3.43 -7.33
C ARG A 178 19.81 -4.88 -6.94
N PHE A 179 18.74 -5.60 -6.61
CA PHE A 179 18.79 -7.01 -6.27
C PHE A 179 17.73 -7.82 -7.01
N ARG A 180 18.10 -9.04 -7.40
CA ARG A 180 17.13 -10.09 -7.65
C ARG A 180 16.75 -10.68 -6.30
N PHE A 181 15.47 -10.86 -6.07
CA PHE A 181 14.98 -11.44 -4.83
C PHE A 181 14.20 -12.71 -5.06
N HIS A 182 14.34 -13.65 -4.13
CA HIS A 182 13.44 -14.78 -3.96
C HIS A 182 13.10 -14.89 -2.48
N TRP A 183 11.96 -15.51 -2.17
CA TRP A 183 11.51 -15.65 -0.79
C TRP A 183 10.99 -17.05 -0.50
N THR A 184 11.05 -17.42 0.77
CA THR A 184 10.45 -18.63 1.31
C THR A 184 9.66 -18.27 2.56
N ASP A 185 8.54 -18.95 2.73
CA ASP A 185 7.63 -18.77 3.85
C ASP A 185 7.31 -20.16 4.40
N ASP A 186 7.55 -20.36 5.69
CA ASP A 186 7.34 -21.64 6.38
C ASP A 186 5.99 -21.71 7.13
N GLY A 187 5.18 -20.65 7.03
CA GLY A 187 3.87 -20.55 7.67
C GLY A 187 3.90 -19.98 9.10
N ASN A 188 5.07 -19.71 9.69
CA ASN A 188 5.18 -19.22 11.07
C ASN A 188 5.09 -17.69 11.20
N ALA A 189 4.35 -17.02 10.31
CA ALA A 189 4.35 -15.56 10.17
C ALA A 189 5.73 -14.95 9.87
N GLU A 190 6.67 -15.76 9.39
CA GLU A 190 8.02 -15.35 8.99
C GLU A 190 8.20 -15.46 7.47
N CYS A 191 8.95 -14.53 6.89
CA CYS A 191 9.33 -14.57 5.47
C CYS A 191 10.82 -14.34 5.35
N LEU A 192 11.53 -15.35 4.86
CA LEU A 192 12.95 -15.25 4.54
C LEU A 192 13.10 -14.76 3.11
N VAL A 193 13.71 -13.59 2.94
CA VAL A 193 14.01 -12.98 1.64
C VAL A 193 15.51 -13.07 1.40
N THR A 194 15.88 -13.64 0.25
CA THR A 194 17.27 -13.70 -0.20
C THR A 194 17.45 -12.76 -1.39
N LEU A 195 18.49 -11.93 -1.32
CA LEU A 195 18.79 -10.87 -2.26
C LEU A 195 20.16 -11.10 -2.91
N GLU A 196 20.18 -11.25 -4.22
CA GLU A 196 21.39 -11.40 -5.04
C GLU A 196 21.62 -10.10 -5.82
N LEU A 197 22.87 -9.60 -5.86
CA LEU A 197 23.18 -8.36 -6.56
C LEU A 197 22.79 -8.47 -8.05
N ASP A 198 21.98 -7.53 -8.53
CA ASP A 198 21.58 -7.44 -9.93
C ASP A 198 22.23 -6.21 -10.58
N GLN A 199 23.07 -6.45 -11.59
CA GLN A 199 23.76 -5.39 -12.32
C GLN A 199 22.92 -4.82 -13.48
N ARG A 200 21.73 -5.38 -13.73
CA ARG A 200 20.85 -4.88 -14.79
C ARG A 200 20.35 -3.48 -14.46
N HIS A 201 20.24 -2.66 -15.49
CA HIS A 201 19.57 -1.38 -15.37
C HIS A 201 18.06 -1.60 -15.31
N ILE A 202 17.48 -1.40 -14.12
CA ILE A 202 16.03 -1.43 -13.90
C ILE A 202 15.55 0.01 -13.75
N PRO A 203 14.52 0.44 -14.51
CA PRO A 203 13.93 1.76 -14.37
C PRO A 203 13.56 2.09 -12.92
N LYS A 204 13.55 3.38 -12.59
CA LYS A 204 13.08 3.81 -11.27
C LYS A 204 11.56 3.66 -11.20
N ALA A 205 11.06 3.27 -10.04
CA ALA A 205 9.63 3.26 -9.77
C ALA A 205 8.99 4.64 -10.05
N MET A 206 7.79 4.62 -10.62
CA MET A 206 7.02 5.81 -10.96
C MET A 206 5.63 5.74 -10.32
N LYS A 207 4.98 6.90 -10.20
CA LYS A 207 3.57 6.95 -9.76
C LYS A 207 2.71 6.21 -10.76
N VAL A 208 1.91 5.27 -10.28
CA VAL A 208 0.84 4.62 -11.05
C VAL A 208 -0.38 5.53 -11.04
N ASP A 209 -1.01 5.73 -12.19
CA ASP A 209 -2.32 6.39 -12.28
C ASP A 209 -3.40 5.38 -11.91
N PRO A 210 -4.05 5.49 -10.74
CA PRO A 210 -5.00 4.49 -10.27
C PRO A 210 -6.35 4.59 -10.99
N ARG A 211 -6.55 5.59 -11.86
CA ARG A 211 -7.80 5.75 -12.59
C ARG A 211 -8.00 4.59 -13.55
N TRP A 212 -8.97 3.75 -13.23
CA TRP A 212 -9.55 2.84 -14.18
C TRP A 212 -10.12 3.64 -15.35
N ARG A 213 -9.53 3.46 -16.53
CA ARG A 213 -10.08 4.03 -17.77
C ARG A 213 -11.00 2.98 -18.35
N ASP A 214 -12.29 3.13 -18.11
CA ASP A 214 -13.28 2.42 -18.91
C ASP A 214 -13.11 2.90 -20.35
N ASN A 215 -12.41 2.10 -21.15
CA ASN A 215 -12.59 2.16 -22.58
C ASN A 215 -13.97 1.54 -22.81
N ALA A 216 -15.04 2.34 -22.76
CA ALA A 216 -16.42 1.91 -23.02
C ALA A 216 -16.65 1.27 -24.42
N ASN A 217 -15.57 0.96 -25.15
CA ASN A 217 -15.54 0.32 -26.46
C ASN A 217 -14.74 -1.00 -26.47
N SER A 218 -14.18 -1.48 -25.35
CA SER A 218 -13.44 -2.76 -25.31
C SER A 218 -14.26 -3.97 -24.92
N ASP A 219 -15.51 -3.78 -24.49
CA ASP A 219 -16.45 -4.89 -24.43
C ASP A 219 -16.97 -5.15 -25.85
N PRO A 220 -16.65 -6.28 -26.50
CA PRO A 220 -17.44 -6.70 -27.63
C PRO A 220 -18.85 -6.85 -27.10
N ILE A 221 -19.77 -6.02 -27.61
CA ILE A 221 -21.20 -6.22 -27.43
C ILE A 221 -21.46 -7.64 -27.92
N ALA A 222 -21.59 -8.59 -26.99
CA ALA A 222 -22.04 -9.93 -27.29
C ALA A 222 -23.55 -9.82 -27.58
N GLU A 223 -23.89 -9.28 -28.75
CA GLU A 223 -25.16 -9.56 -29.40
C GLU A 223 -25.13 -11.03 -29.84
N GLY A 224 -25.45 -11.90 -28.90
CA GLY A 224 -25.48 -13.32 -29.12
C GLY A 224 -26.21 -13.98 -27.97
N MET A 225 -27.53 -14.10 -28.12
CA MET A 225 -28.40 -14.93 -27.30
C MET A 225 -27.69 -16.23 -26.93
N HIS A 226 -27.48 -16.46 -25.64
CA HIS A 226 -27.27 -17.82 -25.16
C HIS A 226 -28.61 -18.59 -25.30
N PRO A 227 -28.56 -19.85 -25.79
CA PRO A 227 -29.72 -20.73 -25.88
C PRO A 227 -30.30 -21.13 -24.51
#